data_AF-A0A6G6YU00-F1
#
_entry.id   AF-A0A6G6YU00-F1
#
_cell.length_a   1.000
_cell.length_b   1.000
_cell.length_c   1.000
_cell.angle_alpha   90.00
_cell.angle_beta   90.00
_cell.angle_gamma   90.00
#
_symmetry.space_group_name_H-M   'P 1'
#
loop_
_entity.id
_entity.type
_entity.pdbx_description
1 polymer ?
#
loop_
_entity_poly.entity_id
_entity_poly.type
_entity_poly.pdbx_seq_one_letter_code
_entity_poly.pdbx_strand_id
1 'polypeptide(L)'
;MFAKPAKLIDDQIQVARFMNMLNRYTGSNGTREQAAHAMRYLSAASAEMPRPLPGVLLADEELAVEPTHVTIVGHKDDGRALALHAIARAQPARYKRLEWLDLREGKLPNPDVDYPDLGEPAAFACSNRICSFPAFSAEELQANVAQMAKLKPARSAQND
;
A
#
# COMPACT_ATOMS: atom_id res chain seq x y z
N MET A 1 30.47 -31.21 -6.87
CA MET A 1 29.57 -30.49 -7.77
C MET A 1 29.12 -29.24 -7.03
N PHE A 2 29.71 -28.07 -7.33
CA PHE A 2 29.25 -26.81 -6.73
C PHE A 2 27.88 -26.47 -7.33
N ALA A 3 26.87 -26.28 -6.48
CA ALA A 3 25.57 -25.82 -6.94
C ALA A 3 25.77 -24.49 -7.69
N LYS A 4 25.22 -24.38 -8.90
CA LYS A 4 25.09 -23.10 -9.62
C LYS A 4 24.47 -22.11 -8.63
N PRO A 5 25.04 -20.90 -8.41
CA PRO A 5 24.49 -19.96 -7.45
C PRO A 5 22.99 -19.81 -7.68
N ALA A 6 22.19 -20.21 -6.70
CA ALA A 6 20.75 -20.08 -6.79
C ALA A 6 20.48 -18.57 -6.85
N LYS A 7 19.90 -18.10 -7.96
CA LYS A 7 19.39 -16.73 -8.03
C LYS A 7 18.48 -16.56 -6.81
N LEU A 8 18.77 -15.57 -5.96
CA LEU A 8 18.01 -15.27 -4.75
C LEU A 8 16.66 -14.66 -5.12
N ILE A 9 15.80 -15.45 -5.77
CA ILE A 9 14.53 -15.01 -6.34
C ILE A 9 13.60 -14.50 -5.24
N ASP A 10 13.58 -15.16 -4.09
CA ASP A 10 12.80 -14.73 -2.94
C ASP A 10 13.26 -13.35 -2.45
N ASP A 11 14.57 -13.08 -2.40
CA ASP A 11 15.10 -11.76 -2.04
C ASP A 11 14.70 -10.70 -3.07
N GLN A 12 14.75 -11.03 -4.36
CA GLN A 12 14.31 -10.12 -5.42
C GLN A 12 12.80 -9.83 -5.34
N ILE A 13 11.97 -10.83 -4.97
CA ILE A 13 10.54 -10.64 -4.69
C ILE A 13 10.37 -9.67 -3.51
N GLN A 14 11.11 -9.86 -2.41
CA GLN A 14 11.02 -8.96 -1.26
C GLN A 14 11.45 -7.54 -1.63
N VAL A 15 12.54 -7.37 -2.39
CA VAL A 15 12.99 -6.05 -2.87
C VAL A 15 11.92 -5.38 -3.72
N ALA A 16 11.33 -6.09 -4.69
CA ALA A 16 10.29 -5.53 -5.54
C ALA A 16 9.09 -5.02 -4.72
N ARG A 17 8.58 -5.85 -3.80
CA ARG A 17 7.42 -5.51 -2.97
C ARG A 17 7.71 -4.41 -1.97
N PHE A 18 8.87 -4.47 -1.31
CA PHE A 18 9.29 -3.47 -0.35
C PHE A 18 9.48 -2.09 -1.01
N MET A 19 10.20 -2.03 -2.13
CA MET A 19 10.45 -0.78 -2.84
C MET A 19 9.16 -0.19 -3.42
N ASN A 20 8.23 -1.03 -3.88
CA ASN A 20 6.89 -0.60 -4.28
C ASN A 20 6.14 0.03 -3.11
N MET A 21 6.07 -0.65 -1.95
CA MET A 21 5.38 -0.09 -0.78
C MET A 21 6.05 1.20 -0.27
N LEU A 22 7.38 1.25 -0.25
CA LEU A 22 8.12 2.45 0.13
C LEU A 22 7.82 3.61 -0.84
N ASN A 23 7.68 3.34 -2.13
CA ASN A 23 7.20 4.33 -3.09
C ASN A 23 5.80 4.83 -2.72
N ARG A 24 4.88 3.94 -2.31
CA ARG A 24 3.54 4.37 -1.87
C ARG A 24 3.61 5.31 -0.67
N TYR A 25 4.48 5.06 0.31
CA TYR A 25 4.63 5.97 1.47
C TYR A 25 5.35 7.28 1.15
N THR A 26 6.29 7.29 0.21
CA THR A 26 7.23 8.41 0.03
C THR A 26 7.06 9.20 -1.26
N GLY A 27 6.37 8.64 -2.26
CA GLY A 27 6.27 9.23 -3.61
C GLY A 27 7.59 9.24 -4.38
N SER A 28 8.67 8.63 -3.86
CA SER A 28 10.01 8.72 -4.46
C SER A 28 10.13 7.95 -5.78
N ASN A 29 10.44 8.64 -6.88
CA ASN A 29 10.66 8.00 -8.19
C ASN A 29 11.76 6.93 -8.15
N GLY A 30 12.83 7.14 -7.38
CA GLY A 30 13.93 6.18 -7.27
C GLY A 30 13.51 4.84 -6.65
N THR A 31 12.54 4.86 -5.72
CA THR A 31 11.98 3.61 -5.15
C THR A 31 11.10 2.87 -6.15
N ARG A 32 10.32 3.61 -6.97
CA ARG A 32 9.53 3.02 -8.06
C ARG A 32 10.43 2.38 -9.12
N GLU A 33 11.52 3.04 -9.50
CA GLU A 33 12.49 2.53 -10.46
C GLU A 33 13.17 1.25 -9.97
N GLN A 34 13.56 1.19 -8.69
CA GLN A 34 14.14 0.00 -8.07
C GLN A 34 13.15 -1.18 -8.05
N ALA A 35 11.88 -0.93 -7.70
CA ALA A 35 10.84 -1.96 -7.73
C ALA A 35 10.64 -2.51 -9.15
N ALA A 36 10.52 -1.63 -10.15
CA ALA A 36 10.38 -2.01 -11.55
C ALA A 36 11.62 -2.75 -12.08
N HIS A 37 12.82 -2.33 -11.66
CA HIS A 37 14.07 -3.00 -12.01
C HIS A 37 14.11 -4.43 -11.47
N ALA A 38 13.80 -4.63 -10.19
CA ALA A 38 13.72 -5.97 -9.60
C ALA A 38 12.69 -6.87 -10.34
N MET A 39 11.54 -6.32 -10.72
CA MET A 39 10.55 -7.07 -11.52
C MET A 39 11.03 -7.51 -12.89
N ARG A 40 11.88 -6.72 -13.57
CA ARG A 40 12.47 -7.14 -14.85
C ARG A 40 13.35 -8.38 -14.69
N TYR A 41 14.15 -8.44 -13.62
CA TYR A 41 14.94 -9.63 -13.30
C TYR A 41 14.06 -10.83 -12.95
N LEU A 42 13.00 -10.61 -12.16
CA LEU A 42 12.05 -11.67 -11.78
C LEU A 42 11.31 -12.23 -12.99
N SER A 43 10.82 -11.37 -13.88
CA SER A 43 10.14 -11.78 -15.12
C SER A 43 11.06 -12.66 -15.97
N ALA A 44 12.29 -12.20 -16.24
CA ALA A 44 13.27 -12.98 -17.00
C ALA A 44 13.64 -14.31 -16.32
N ALA A 45 13.81 -14.33 -14.99
CA ALA A 45 14.13 -15.54 -14.25
C ALA A 45 12.95 -16.53 -14.16
N SER A 46 11.72 -16.02 -14.14
CA SER A 46 10.49 -16.83 -14.06
C SER A 46 10.11 -17.49 -15.38
N ALA A 47 10.55 -16.94 -16.53
CA ALA A 47 10.21 -17.46 -17.86
C ALA A 47 10.71 -18.88 -18.11
N GLU A 48 11.82 -19.26 -17.48
CA GLU A 48 12.42 -20.60 -17.60
C GLU A 48 11.82 -21.61 -16.60
N MET A 49 10.86 -21.20 -15.76
CA MET A 49 10.34 -22.05 -14.70
C MET A 49 9.14 -22.89 -15.15
N PRO A 50 9.12 -24.19 -14.80
CA PRO A 50 8.02 -25.09 -15.18
C PRO A 50 6.71 -24.80 -14.43
N ARG A 51 6.74 -23.99 -13.37
CA ARG A 51 5.57 -23.60 -12.59
C ARG A 51 5.60 -22.09 -12.28
N PRO A 52 4.44 -21.42 -12.25
CA PRO A 52 4.37 -20.04 -11.80
C PRO A 52 4.92 -19.90 -10.39
N LEU A 53 5.67 -18.81 -10.16
CA LEU A 53 6.15 -18.44 -8.84
C LEU A 53 5.12 -17.50 -8.17
N PRO A 54 4.41 -17.93 -7.12
CA PRO A 54 3.36 -17.12 -6.51
C PRO A 54 3.87 -15.75 -6.03
N GLY A 55 5.08 -15.68 -5.50
CA GLY A 55 5.66 -14.41 -5.06
C GLY A 55 5.91 -13.41 -6.19
N VAL A 56 6.23 -13.88 -7.40
CA VAL A 56 6.37 -13.00 -8.59
C VAL A 56 5.01 -12.48 -9.02
N LEU A 57 3.98 -13.33 -9.02
CA LEU A 57 2.61 -12.93 -9.34
C LEU A 57 2.05 -11.91 -8.33
N LEU A 58 2.36 -12.08 -7.04
CA LEU A 58 1.97 -11.12 -6.00
C LEU A 58 2.67 -9.78 -6.18
N ALA A 59 3.98 -9.77 -6.45
CA ALA A 59 4.73 -8.54 -6.69
C ALA A 59 4.22 -7.79 -7.93
N ASP A 60 3.89 -8.52 -9.00
CA ASP A 60 3.27 -7.98 -10.21
C ASP A 60 1.88 -7.37 -9.93
N GLU A 61 1.02 -8.06 -9.18
CA GLU A 61 -0.30 -7.53 -8.80
C GLU A 61 -0.15 -6.24 -7.98
N GLU A 62 0.72 -6.22 -6.98
CA GLU A 62 0.93 -5.05 -6.10
C GLU A 62 1.50 -3.83 -6.84
N LEU A 63 2.31 -4.04 -7.89
CA LEU A 63 2.82 -2.94 -8.71
C LEU A 63 1.76 -2.37 -9.64
N ALA A 64 0.81 -3.20 -10.09
CA ALA A 64 -0.21 -2.80 -11.04
C ALA A 64 -1.45 -2.17 -10.41
N VAL A 65 -1.58 -2.20 -9.07
CA VAL A 65 -2.75 -1.67 -8.36
C VAL A 65 -2.36 -0.69 -7.25
N GLU A 66 -3.26 0.22 -6.91
CA GLU A 66 -3.13 1.01 -5.69
C GLU A 66 -3.34 0.15 -4.44
N PRO A 67 -2.64 0.42 -3.32
CA PRO A 67 -2.96 -0.24 -2.05
C PRO A 67 -4.34 0.20 -1.55
N THR A 68 -4.97 -0.65 -0.73
CA THR A 68 -6.04 -0.15 0.15
C THR A 68 -5.38 0.84 1.10
N HIS A 69 -5.71 2.12 0.97
CA HIS A 69 -5.13 3.16 1.78
C HIS A 69 -6.08 3.55 2.90
N VAL A 70 -5.59 3.55 4.14
CA VAL A 70 -6.29 4.12 5.29
C VAL A 70 -5.41 5.18 5.94
N THR A 71 -5.97 6.35 6.19
CA THR A 71 -5.29 7.45 6.89
C THR A 71 -6.04 7.77 8.16
N ILE A 72 -5.34 7.75 9.28
CA ILE A 72 -5.85 8.27 10.56
C ILE A 72 -5.39 9.72 10.68
N VAL A 73 -6.34 10.64 10.82
CA VAL A 73 -6.07 12.05 11.08
C VAL A 73 -6.39 12.31 12.54
N GLY A 74 -5.42 12.79 13.31
CA GLY A 74 -5.60 13.07 14.73
C GLY A 74 -4.32 12.89 15.52
N HIS A 75 -4.31 13.47 16.72
CA HIS A 75 -3.16 13.43 17.61
C HIS A 75 -2.80 12.01 18.05
N LYS A 76 -1.51 11.64 18.03
CA LYS A 76 -1.06 10.28 18.39
C LYS A 76 -1.23 9.91 19.86
N ASP A 77 -1.39 10.89 20.73
CA ASP A 77 -1.69 10.76 22.16
C ASP A 77 -3.21 10.78 22.45
N ASP A 78 -4.07 10.98 21.44
CA ASP A 78 -5.52 10.87 21.60
C ASP A 78 -5.96 9.39 21.61
N GLY A 79 -6.67 8.99 22.66
CA GLY A 79 -7.18 7.63 22.82
C GLY A 79 -8.13 7.16 21.69
N ARG A 80 -8.91 8.07 21.10
CA ARG A 80 -9.78 7.77 19.95
C ARG A 80 -8.97 7.56 18.67
N ALA A 81 -7.94 8.38 18.45
CA ALA A 81 -7.04 8.21 17.29
C ALA A 81 -6.29 6.86 17.39
N LEU A 82 -5.80 6.52 18.58
CA LEU A 82 -5.19 5.22 18.88
C LEU A 82 -6.14 4.05 18.60
N ALA A 83 -7.41 4.18 19.00
CA ALA A 83 -8.42 3.16 18.74
C ALA A 83 -8.69 2.98 17.24
N LEU A 84 -8.88 4.09 16.50
CA LEU A 84 -9.08 4.05 15.04
C LEU A 84 -7.87 3.43 14.32
N HIS A 85 -6.65 3.79 14.73
CA HIS A 85 -5.44 3.19 14.19
C HIS A 85 -5.34 1.68 14.48
N ALA A 86 -5.70 1.25 15.69
CA ALA A 86 -5.71 -0.17 16.04
C ALA A 86 -6.70 -0.97 15.16
N ILE A 87 -7.90 -0.42 14.92
CA ILE A 87 -8.92 -0.99 14.04
C ILE A 87 -8.39 -1.06 12.59
N ALA A 88 -7.87 0.05 12.07
CA ALA A 88 -7.32 0.13 10.71
C ALA A 88 -6.17 -0.88 10.51
N ARG A 89 -5.32 -1.06 11.51
CA ARG A 89 -4.23 -2.05 11.50
C ARG A 89 -4.77 -3.48 11.47
N ALA A 90 -5.82 -3.79 12.23
CA ALA A 90 -6.46 -5.11 12.27
C ALA A 90 -7.26 -5.44 11.00
N GLN A 91 -7.68 -4.43 10.23
CA GLN A 91 -8.49 -4.64 9.03
C GLN A 91 -7.73 -5.49 7.99
N PRO A 92 -8.32 -6.60 7.50
CA PRO A 92 -7.68 -7.46 6.52
C PRO A 92 -7.63 -6.78 5.15
N ALA A 93 -6.44 -6.72 4.56
CA ALA A 93 -6.25 -6.33 3.17
C ALA A 93 -4.91 -6.92 2.66
N ARG A 94 -4.92 -7.47 1.43
CA ARG A 94 -3.74 -8.13 0.84
C ARG A 94 -2.58 -7.16 0.61
N TYR A 95 -2.89 -5.95 0.18
CA TYR A 95 -1.93 -4.87 -0.08
C TYR A 95 -2.49 -3.57 0.51
N LYS A 96 -1.97 -3.17 1.68
CA LYS A 96 -2.50 -2.10 2.53
C LYS A 96 -1.43 -1.06 2.85
N ARG A 97 -1.77 0.21 2.67
CA ARG A 97 -1.04 1.36 3.19
C ARG A 97 -1.83 1.91 4.36
N LEU A 98 -1.21 2.00 5.53
CA LEU A 98 -1.79 2.63 6.72
C LEU A 98 -0.91 3.83 7.10
N GLU A 99 -1.50 5.02 7.12
CA GLU A 99 -0.84 6.27 7.48
C GLU A 99 -1.52 6.90 8.70
N TRP A 100 -0.75 7.68 9.44
CA TRP A 100 -1.23 8.45 10.59
C TRP A 100 -0.71 9.87 10.49
N LEU A 101 -1.62 10.79 10.15
CA LEU A 101 -1.39 12.21 10.11
C LEU A 101 -1.69 12.83 11.47
N ASP A 102 -0.62 13.18 12.18
CA ASP A 102 -0.67 14.13 13.30
C ASP A 102 -0.17 15.48 12.78
N LEU A 103 -1.07 16.47 12.70
CA LEU A 103 -0.75 17.79 12.12
C LEU A 103 0.40 18.50 12.84
N ARG A 104 0.71 18.13 14.09
CA ARG A 104 1.84 18.67 14.87
C ARG A 104 3.20 18.18 14.37
N GLU A 105 3.24 17.05 13.65
CA GLU A 105 4.48 16.47 13.09
C GLU A 105 4.74 16.89 11.64
N GLY A 106 3.80 17.61 11.02
CA GLY A 106 3.88 18.03 9.63
C GLY A 106 3.02 17.17 8.70
N LYS A 107 3.21 17.36 7.40
CA LYS A 107 2.42 16.67 6.37
C LYS A 107 2.95 15.25 6.12
N LEU A 108 2.07 14.36 5.67
CA LEU A 108 2.49 13.06 5.13
C LEU A 108 3.43 13.28 3.93
N PRO A 109 4.43 12.39 3.72
CA PRO A 109 5.36 12.53 2.59
C PRO A 109 4.69 12.40 1.22
N ASN A 110 3.64 11.57 1.11
CA ASN A 110 2.92 11.31 -0.14
C ASN A 110 1.41 11.18 0.08
N PRO A 111 0.72 12.28 0.44
CA PRO A 111 -0.71 12.27 0.73
C PRO A 111 -1.52 12.09 -0.56
N ASP A 112 -2.61 11.32 -0.49
CA ASP A 112 -3.54 11.17 -1.62
C ASP A 112 -4.39 12.41 -1.86
N VAL A 113 -4.73 13.11 -0.77
CA VAL A 113 -5.56 14.31 -0.71
C VAL A 113 -5.11 15.20 0.44
N ASP A 114 -5.52 16.47 0.43
CA ASP A 114 -5.43 17.31 1.61
C ASP A 114 -6.53 16.92 2.61
N TYR A 115 -6.12 16.48 3.80
CA TYR A 115 -7.06 16.10 4.86
C TYR A 115 -7.49 17.35 5.65
N PRO A 116 -8.80 17.57 5.85
CA PRO A 116 -9.27 18.68 6.66
C PRO A 116 -8.96 18.44 8.14
N ASP A 117 -8.67 19.53 8.86
CA ASP A 117 -8.71 19.51 10.32
C ASP A 117 -10.18 19.55 10.76
N LEU A 118 -10.67 18.44 11.30
CA LEU A 118 -12.05 18.30 11.76
C LEU A 118 -12.22 18.68 13.24
N GLY A 119 -11.14 19.05 13.93
CA GLY A 119 -11.14 19.29 15.38
C GLY A 119 -11.29 18.03 16.23
N GLU A 120 -11.41 16.85 15.59
CA GLU A 120 -11.45 15.55 16.24
C GLU A 120 -10.82 14.45 15.39
N PRO A 121 -10.35 13.34 15.98
CA PRO A 121 -9.75 12.25 15.23
C PRO A 121 -10.74 11.58 14.27
N ALA A 122 -10.30 11.35 13.05
CA ALA A 122 -11.08 10.69 12.01
C ALA A 122 -10.22 9.74 11.19
N ALA A 123 -10.85 8.72 10.62
CA ALA A 123 -10.22 7.80 9.68
C ALA A 123 -10.80 7.96 8.27
N PHE A 124 -9.95 7.90 7.26
CA PHE A 124 -10.33 7.98 5.86
C PHE A 124 -9.88 6.73 5.13
N ALA A 125 -10.74 6.14 4.31
CA ALA A 125 -10.36 5.10 3.36
C ALA A 125 -10.20 5.73 1.97
N CYS A 126 -9.04 5.55 1.35
CA CYS A 126 -8.68 6.19 0.08
C CYS A 126 -8.31 5.16 -0.99
N SER A 127 -8.58 5.52 -2.25
CA SER A 127 -8.17 4.81 -3.46
C SER A 127 -8.08 5.82 -4.60
N ASN A 128 -6.95 5.88 -5.32
CA ASN A 128 -6.78 6.78 -6.48
C ASN A 128 -7.14 8.24 -6.22
N ARG A 129 -6.64 8.85 -5.14
CA ARG A 129 -6.93 10.25 -4.76
C ARG A 129 -8.41 10.55 -4.48
N ILE A 130 -9.23 9.51 -4.33
CA ILE A 130 -10.60 9.62 -3.86
C ILE A 130 -10.62 9.01 -2.46
N CYS A 131 -11.17 9.73 -1.50
CA CYS A 131 -11.33 9.26 -0.13
C CYS A 131 -12.81 9.22 0.25
N SER A 132 -13.13 8.34 1.19
CA SER A 132 -14.44 8.28 1.84
C SER A 132 -14.71 9.55 2.65
N PHE A 133 -15.96 9.69 3.12
CA PHE A 133 -16.26 10.56 4.24
C PHE A 133 -15.47 10.15 5.50
N PRO A 134 -15.24 11.08 6.46
CA PRO A 134 -14.57 10.75 7.70
C PRO A 134 -15.35 9.70 8.50
N ALA A 135 -14.63 8.71 9.02
CA ALA A 135 -15.15 7.72 9.97
C ALA A 135 -14.66 8.03 11.38
N PHE A 136 -15.58 8.04 12.34
CA PHE A 136 -15.29 8.31 13.76
C PHE A 136 -15.42 7.04 14.61
N SER A 137 -15.92 5.96 14.02
CA SER A 137 -16.14 4.66 14.65
C SER A 137 -15.53 3.50 13.86
N ALA A 138 -15.49 2.32 14.49
CA ALA A 138 -14.98 1.11 13.86
C ALA A 138 -15.87 0.66 12.69
N GLU A 139 -17.19 0.74 12.90
CA GLU A 139 -18.22 0.31 11.98
C GLU A 139 -18.21 1.14 10.70
N GLU A 140 -18.13 2.47 10.85
CA GLU A 140 -18.01 3.40 9.72
C GLU A 140 -16.71 3.15 8.94
N LEU A 141 -15.58 2.97 9.64
CA LEU A 141 -14.30 2.72 8.97
C LEU A 141 -14.32 1.42 8.17
N GLN A 142 -14.88 0.35 8.74
CA GLN A 142 -15.01 -0.93 8.04
C GLN A 142 -15.91 -0.81 6.81
N ALA A 143 -17.04 -0.10 6.93
CA ALA A 143 -17.96 0.15 5.82
C ALA A 143 -17.27 0.96 4.70
N ASN A 144 -16.55 2.02 5.05
CA ASN A 144 -15.80 2.86 4.12
C ASN A 144 -14.71 2.05 3.38
N VAL A 145 -13.93 1.23 4.09
CA VAL A 145 -12.92 0.35 3.47
C VAL A 145 -13.57 -0.63 2.49
N ALA A 146 -14.69 -1.25 2.88
CA ALA A 146 -15.41 -2.19 2.02
C ALA A 146 -15.99 -1.51 0.76
N GLN A 147 -16.48 -0.28 0.89
CA GLN A 147 -16.95 0.53 -0.24
C GLN A 147 -15.80 0.88 -1.18
N MET A 148 -14.69 1.41 -0.66
CA MET A 148 -13.53 1.78 -1.47
C MET A 148 -12.90 0.58 -2.18
N ALA A 149 -12.93 -0.61 -1.56
CA ALA A 149 -12.47 -1.84 -2.20
C ALA A 149 -13.27 -2.22 -3.45
N LYS A 150 -14.56 -1.87 -3.53
CA LYS A 150 -15.40 -2.09 -4.73
C LYS A 150 -15.09 -1.10 -5.85
N LEU A 151 -14.58 0.08 -5.51
CA LEU A 151 -14.21 1.13 -6.45
C LEU A 151 -12.79 0.96 -7.00
N LYS A 152 -12.03 0.00 -6.46
CA LYS A 152 -10.65 -0.25 -6.86
C LYS A 152 -10.63 -0.62 -8.35
N PRO A 153 -9.97 0.18 -9.21
CA PRO A 153 -9.94 -0.13 -10.64
C PRO A 153 -9.31 -1.50 -10.85
N ALA A 154 -9.90 -2.25 -11.77
CA ALA A 154 -9.23 -3.41 -12.34
C ALA A 154 -7.90 -2.95 -12.96
N ARG A 155 -6.89 -3.82 -12.89
CA ARG A 155 -5.56 -3.65 -13.46
C ARG A 155 -5.63 -2.77 -14.72
N SER A 156 -5.18 -1.51 -14.63
CA SER A 156 -5.09 -0.68 -15.83
C SER A 156 -4.12 -1.39 -16.76
N ALA A 157 -4.50 -1.63 -18.02
CA ALA A 157 -3.57 -2.06 -19.05
C ALA A 157 -2.52 -0.96 -19.25
N GLN A 158 -1.51 -0.91 -18.39
CA GLN A 158 -0.31 -0.11 -18.62
C GLN A 158 0.51 -0.87 -19.66
N ASN A 159 0.12 -0.72 -20.92
CA ASN A 159 0.93 -0.98 -22.09
C ASN A 159 0.53 0.08 -23.11
N ASP A 160 1.23 1.21 -23.06
CA ASP A 160 1.57 2.04 -24.22
C ASP A 160 3.01 2.53 -24.01
#